data_AF-X0ZMQ6-F1
#
_entry.id   AF-X0ZMQ6-F1
#
_cell.length_a   1.000
_cell.length_b   1.000
_cell.length_c   1.000
_cell.angle_alpha   90.00
_cell.angle_beta   90.00
_cell.angle_gamma   90.00
#
_symmetry.space_group_name_H-M   'P 1'
#
loop_
_entity.id
_entity.type
_entity.pdbx_description
1 polymer ?
#
loop_
_entity_poly.entity_id
_entity_poly.type
_entity_poly.pdbx_seq_one_letter_code
_entity_poly.pdbx_strand_id
1 'polypeptide(L)'
;MIFQEPMTSLSPIHTIGNQIMEAVLLHRDVSQSEARELTLEMLYKVGISNPQQRIDEYSYQLSGGLRQRAMIAMALSCNPSLLIADEPTTALDVTVQAQILELMKELQREFGMSIIYITHNLGVIA
;
A
#
# COMPACT_ATOMS: atom_id res chain seq x y z
N MET A 1 0.82 9.35 -1.62
CA MET A 1 2.04 9.39 -0.79
C MET A 1 1.99 8.21 0.17
N ILE A 2 3.13 7.58 0.45
CA ILE A 2 3.28 6.53 1.46
C ILE A 2 3.90 7.22 2.68
N PHE A 3 3.24 7.13 3.84
CA PHE A 3 3.66 7.77 5.08
C PHE A 3 4.63 6.89 5.89
N GLN A 4 5.41 7.51 6.78
CA GLN A 4 6.44 6.83 7.59
C GLN A 4 5.85 5.80 8.56
N GLU A 5 4.62 6.00 9.03
CA GLU A 5 3.99 5.14 10.04
C GLU A 5 2.61 4.61 9.57
N PRO A 6 2.53 3.34 9.10
CA PRO A 6 1.25 2.72 8.75
C PRO A 6 0.24 2.70 9.91
N MET A 7 0.76 2.66 11.14
CA MET A 7 0.00 2.58 12.38
C MET A 7 -0.89 3.80 12.63
N THR A 8 -0.39 4.97 12.26
CA THR A 8 -1.11 6.24 12.39
C THR A 8 -1.87 6.59 11.12
N SER A 9 -1.44 6.04 9.98
CA SER A 9 -2.02 6.34 8.66
C SER A 9 -3.28 5.52 8.36
N LEU A 10 -3.36 4.27 8.84
CA LEU A 10 -4.58 3.46 8.72
C LEU A 10 -5.45 3.61 9.97
N SER A 11 -6.69 4.00 9.76
CA SER A 11 -7.72 4.05 10.78
C SER A 11 -7.93 2.66 11.40
N PRO A 12 -7.89 2.52 12.75
CA PRO A 12 -8.09 1.24 13.41
C PRO A 12 -9.56 0.82 13.49
N ILE A 13 -10.51 1.72 13.19
CA ILE A 13 -11.95 1.48 13.28
C ILE A 13 -12.61 1.19 11.92
N HIS A 14 -11.83 1.20 10.84
CA HIS A 14 -12.28 0.86 9.49
C HIS A 14 -11.49 -0.34 8.99
N THR A 15 -12.12 -1.18 8.17
CA THR A 15 -11.38 -2.25 7.49
C THR A 15 -10.39 -1.66 6.50
N ILE A 16 -9.34 -2.40 6.14
CA ILE A 16 -8.40 -1.95 5.12
C ILE A 16 -9.08 -1.74 3.77
N GLY A 17 -10.06 -2.59 3.44
CA GLY A 17 -10.84 -2.46 2.23
C GLY A 17 -11.64 -1.17 2.18
N ASN A 18 -12.30 -0.78 3.28
CA ASN A 18 -13.06 0.46 3.32
C ASN A 18 -12.17 1.68 3.02
N GLN A 19 -10.98 1.73 3.61
CA GLN A 19 -10.05 2.86 3.45
C GLN A 19 -9.47 2.92 2.03
N ILE A 20 -9.12 1.77 1.44
CA ILE A 20 -8.60 1.72 0.08
C ILE A 20 -9.70 2.04 -0.95
N MET A 21 -10.91 1.51 -0.74
CA MET A 21 -12.08 1.78 -1.59
C MET A 21 -12.47 3.26 -1.54
N GLU A 22 -12.41 3.89 -0.37
CA GLU A 22 -12.69 5.32 -0.20
C GLU A 22 -11.79 6.17 -1.11
N ALA A 23 -10.49 5.87 -1.14
CA ALA A 23 -9.56 6.56 -2.04
C ALA A 23 -9.97 6.42 -3.52
N VAL A 24 -10.41 5.23 -3.93
CA VAL A 24 -10.91 4.96 -5.29
C VAL A 24 -12.17 5.77 -5.58
N LEU A 25 -13.18 5.69 -4.71
CA LEU A 25 -14.48 6.34 -4.88
C LEU A 25 -14.40 7.87 -4.90
N LEU A 26 -13.45 8.44 -4.16
CA LEU A 26 -13.24 9.89 -4.11
C LEU A 26 -12.58 10.45 -5.38
N HIS A 27 -11.80 9.64 -6.10
CA HIS A 27 -10.96 10.11 -7.21
C HIS A 27 -11.34 9.52 -8.58
N ARG A 28 -12.26 8.54 -8.63
CA ARG A 28 -12.69 7.87 -9.85
C ARG A 28 -14.21 7.77 -9.90
N ASP A 29 -14.77 7.96 -11.08
CA ASP A 29 -16.21 7.78 -11.33
C ASP A 29 -16.52 6.30 -11.54
N VAL A 30 -16.68 5.57 -10.44
CA VAL A 30 -16.95 4.12 -10.42
C VAL A 30 -17.98 3.77 -9.36
N SER A 31 -18.71 2.68 -9.57
CA SER A 31 -19.63 2.13 -8.58
C SER A 31 -18.91 1.52 -7.38
N GLN A 32 -19.64 1.29 -6.29
CA GLN A 32 -19.09 0.64 -5.09
C GLN A 32 -18.60 -0.79 -5.37
N SER A 33 -19.26 -1.52 -6.29
CA SER A 33 -18.83 -2.87 -6.68
C SER A 33 -17.50 -2.83 -7.42
N GLU A 34 -17.37 -1.92 -8.39
CA GLU A 34 -16.13 -1.73 -9.16
C GLU A 34 -14.99 -1.26 -8.24
N ALA A 35 -15.26 -0.36 -7.29
CA ALA A 35 -14.26 0.06 -6.31
C ALA A 35 -13.76 -1.11 -5.45
N ARG A 36 -14.64 -2.04 -5.08
CA ARG A 36 -14.26 -3.26 -4.34
C ARG A 36 -13.40 -4.18 -5.19
N GLU A 37 -13.74 -4.37 -6.46
CA GLU A 37 -12.95 -5.18 -7.41
C GLU A 37 -11.56 -4.59 -7.63
N LEU A 38 -11.45 -3.28 -7.88
CA LEU A 38 -10.19 -2.57 -8.00
C LEU A 38 -9.34 -2.67 -6.73
N THR A 39 -9.99 -2.62 -5.57
CA THR A 39 -9.32 -2.80 -4.28
C THR A 39 -8.77 -4.22 -4.13
N LEU A 40 -9.53 -5.25 -4.49
CA LEU A 40 -9.07 -6.64 -4.46
C LEU A 40 -7.88 -6.86 -5.41
N GLU A 41 -7.95 -6.30 -6.62
CA GLU A 41 -6.85 -6.34 -7.58
C GLU A 41 -5.59 -5.68 -7.01
N MET A 42 -5.74 -4.49 -6.41
CA MET A 42 -4.60 -3.78 -5.84
C MET A 42 -4.00 -4.52 -4.63
N LEU A 43 -4.83 -5.08 -3.74
CA LEU A 43 -4.38 -5.93 -2.64
C LEU A 43 -3.60 -7.14 -3.15
N TYR A 44 -4.05 -7.76 -4.24
CA TYR A 44 -3.33 -8.84 -4.89
C TYR A 44 -1.96 -8.38 -5.45
N LYS A 45 -1.91 -7.26 -6.18
CA LYS A 45 -0.67 -6.71 -6.76
C LYS A 45 0.38 -6.38 -5.70
N VAL A 46 -0.04 -5.85 -4.54
CA VAL A 46 0.90 -5.57 -3.43
C VAL A 46 1.29 -6.83 -2.64
N GLY A 47 0.89 -8.02 -3.08
CA GLY A 47 1.28 -9.30 -2.47
C GLY A 47 0.55 -9.64 -1.17
N ILE A 48 -0.67 -9.12 -0.95
CA ILE A 48 -1.52 -9.56 0.17
C ILE A 48 -2.18 -10.88 -0.22
N SER A 49 -1.81 -11.96 0.48
CA SER A 49 -2.40 -13.29 0.32
C SER A 49 -3.87 -13.30 0.74
N ASN A 50 -4.72 -14.02 0.00
CA ASN A 50 -6.16 -14.14 0.24
C ASN A 50 -6.88 -12.76 0.34
N PRO A 51 -6.77 -11.89 -0.67
CA PRO A 51 -7.32 -10.54 -0.62
C PRO A 51 -8.82 -10.51 -0.34
N GLN A 52 -9.57 -11.53 -0.78
CA GLN A 52 -11.02 -11.67 -0.52
C GLN A 52 -11.36 -11.76 0.96
N GLN A 53 -10.48 -12.34 1.78
CA GLN A 53 -10.64 -12.38 3.22
C GLN A 53 -10.04 -11.12 3.86
N ARG A 54 -8.83 -10.73 3.44
CA ARG A 54 -8.06 -9.64 4.04
C ARG A 54 -8.71 -8.27 3.87
N ILE A 55 -9.47 -8.06 2.79
CA ILE A 55 -10.16 -6.79 2.52
C ILE A 55 -11.09 -6.37 3.66
N ASP A 56 -11.66 -7.33 4.38
CA ASP A 56 -12.59 -7.09 5.49
C ASP A 56 -11.90 -7.14 6.87
N GLU A 57 -10.56 -7.22 6.91
CA GLU A 57 -9.77 -7.13 8.14
C GLU A 57 -9.47 -5.67 8.52
N TYR A 58 -9.35 -5.43 9.83
CA TYR A 58 -8.90 -4.16 10.40
C TYR A 58 -7.36 -4.09 10.44
N SER A 59 -6.81 -2.87 10.49
CA SER A 59 -5.36 -2.64 10.49
C SER A 59 -4.63 -3.40 11.61
N TYR A 60 -5.22 -3.49 12.81
CA TYR A 60 -4.63 -4.19 13.95
C TYR A 60 -4.57 -5.73 13.78
N GLN A 61 -5.31 -6.31 12.84
CA GLN A 61 -5.25 -7.74 12.52
C GLN A 61 -4.10 -8.11 11.57
N LEU A 62 -3.48 -7.11 10.95
CA LEU A 62 -2.38 -7.27 10.00
C LEU A 62 -1.01 -7.21 10.69
N SER A 63 -0.02 -7.90 10.14
CA SER A 63 1.39 -7.70 10.50
C SER A 63 1.91 -6.35 9.99
N GLY A 64 3.04 -5.86 10.50
CA GLY A 64 3.64 -4.60 10.05
C GLY A 64 3.84 -4.54 8.53
N GLY A 65 4.42 -5.60 7.94
CA GLY A 65 4.60 -5.69 6.49
C GLY A 65 3.28 -5.73 5.70
N LEU A 66 2.23 -6.37 6.23
CA LEU A 66 0.91 -6.37 5.59
C LEU A 66 0.24 -4.99 5.67
N ARG A 67 0.38 -4.27 6.78
CA ARG A 67 -0.08 -2.87 6.90
C ARG A 67 0.63 -1.97 5.90
N GLN A 68 1.95 -2.14 5.75
CA GLN A 68 2.74 -1.41 4.75
C GLN A 68 2.22 -1.68 3.33
N ARG A 69 1.99 -2.95 2.98
CA ARG A 69 1.42 -3.34 1.68
C ARG A 69 0.04 -2.74 1.46
N ALA A 70 -0.84 -2.73 2.47
CA ALA A 70 -2.15 -2.09 2.38
C ALA A 70 -2.06 -0.58 2.15
N MET A 71 -1.11 0.11 2.79
CA MET A 71 -0.86 1.52 2.55
C MET A 71 -0.30 1.79 1.15
N ILE A 72 0.59 0.94 0.65
CA ILE A 72 1.07 0.98 -0.74
C ILE A 72 -0.11 0.81 -1.71
N ALA A 73 -0.99 -0.16 -1.45
CA ALA A 73 -2.19 -0.37 -2.25
C ALA A 73 -3.06 0.89 -2.30
N MET A 74 -3.36 1.49 -1.15
CA MET A 74 -4.12 2.74 -1.05
C MET A 74 -3.46 3.87 -1.87
N ALA A 75 -2.14 4.01 -1.80
CA ALA A 75 -1.41 5.04 -2.54
C ALA A 75 -1.40 4.80 -4.06
N LEU A 76 -1.51 3.54 -4.51
CA LEU A 76 -1.52 3.14 -5.91
C LEU A 76 -2.91 3.05 -6.54
N SER A 77 -3.98 2.96 -5.73
CA SER A 77 -5.37 2.84 -6.18
C SER A 77 -5.82 3.89 -7.21
N CYS A 78 -5.13 5.04 -7.26
CA CYS A 78 -5.42 6.13 -8.20
C CYS A 78 -4.45 6.19 -9.40
N ASN A 79 -3.62 5.17 -9.64
CA ASN A 79 -2.62 5.11 -10.72
C ASN A 79 -1.76 6.39 -10.82
N PRO A 80 -1.05 6.78 -9.74
CA PRO A 80 -0.31 8.03 -9.72
C PRO A 80 0.88 8.00 -10.69
N SER A 81 1.13 9.10 -11.40
CA SER A 81 2.36 9.24 -12.21
C SER A 81 3.61 9.43 -11.34
N LEU A 82 3.44 9.86 -10.09
CA LEU A 82 4.49 10.08 -9.10
C LEU A 82 4.06 9.57 -7.72
N LEU A 83 4.86 8.68 -7.14
CA LEU A 83 4.72 8.18 -5.79
C LEU A 83 5.83 8.73 -4.90
N ILE A 84 5.46 9.47 -3.85
CA ILE A 84 6.39 9.88 -2.79
C ILE A 84 6.33 8.84 -1.69
N ALA A 85 7.47 8.25 -1.36
CA ALA A 85 7.61 7.26 -0.31
C ALA A 85 8.50 7.80 0.80
N ASP A 86 7.85 8.23 1.89
CA ASP A 86 8.51 8.83 3.04
C ASP A 86 8.78 7.77 4.10
N GLU A 87 10.06 7.43 4.26
CA GLU A 87 10.57 6.30 5.05
C GLU A 87 9.67 5.05 5.02
N PRO A 88 9.40 4.48 3.83
CA PRO A 88 8.36 3.46 3.62
C PRO A 88 8.67 2.10 4.27
N THR A 89 9.80 1.98 4.97
CA THR A 89 10.27 0.74 5.60
C THR A 89 10.58 0.92 7.08
N THR A 90 10.32 2.10 7.65
CA THR A 90 10.57 2.38 9.07
C THR A 90 9.77 1.42 9.96
N ALA A 91 10.38 1.00 11.07
CA ALA A 91 9.84 0.03 12.04
C ALA A 91 9.59 -1.40 11.52
N LEU A 92 10.08 -1.76 10.33
CA LEU A 92 10.09 -3.14 9.82
C LEU A 92 11.46 -3.79 10.01
N ASP A 93 11.50 -5.12 10.18
CA ASP A 93 12.75 -5.87 10.19
C ASP A 93 13.42 -5.87 8.81
N VAL A 94 14.75 -6.02 8.79
CA VAL A 94 15.59 -5.88 7.58
C VAL A 94 15.12 -6.79 6.43
N THR A 95 14.62 -7.99 6.72
CA THR A 95 14.12 -8.92 5.69
C THR A 95 12.86 -8.36 5.04
N VAL A 96 11.91 -7.88 5.84
CA VAL A 96 10.67 -7.28 5.33
C VAL A 96 10.97 -5.96 4.61
N GLN A 97 11.94 -5.16 5.06
CA GLN A 97 12.33 -3.93 4.35
C GLN A 97 12.77 -4.23 2.91
N ALA A 98 13.66 -5.22 2.72
CA ALA A 98 14.12 -5.63 1.40
C ALA A 98 12.96 -6.10 0.50
N GLN A 99 12.02 -6.86 1.06
CA GLN A 99 10.83 -7.31 0.33
C GLN A 99 9.91 -6.15 -0.10
N ILE A 100 9.76 -5.12 0.73
CA ILE A 100 8.94 -3.94 0.39
C ILE A 100 9.62 -3.10 -0.70
N LEU A 101 10.93 -2.91 -0.62
CA LEU A 101 11.66 -2.16 -1.65
C LEU A 101 11.65 -2.87 -3.00
N GLU A 102 11.83 -4.20 -3.03
CA GLU A 102 11.72 -4.95 -4.29
C GLU A 102 10.30 -4.88 -4.86
N LEU A 103 9.27 -5.04 -4.00
CA LEU A 103 7.88 -4.85 -4.42
C LEU A 103 7.67 -3.46 -5.06
N MET A 104 8.16 -2.39 -4.44
CA MET A 104 7.98 -1.05 -4.97
C MET A 104 8.67 -0.86 -6.32
N LYS A 105 9.82 -1.49 -6.53
CA LYS A 105 10.56 -1.47 -7.81
C LYS A 105 9.83 -2.25 -8.90
N GLU A 106 9.20 -3.37 -8.56
CA GLU A 106 8.32 -4.13 -9.48
C GLU A 106 7.11 -3.28 -9.87
N LEU A 107 6.41 -2.70 -8.89
CA LEU A 107 5.24 -1.84 -9.12
C LEU A 107 5.61 -0.58 -9.91
N GLN A 108 6.80 -0.01 -9.70
CA GLN A 108 7.29 1.11 -10.51
C GLN A 108 7.32 0.77 -12.00
N ARG A 109 7.86 -0.41 -12.34
CA ARG A 109 7.97 -0.87 -13.73
C ARG A 109 6.61 -1.21 -14.31
N GLU A 110 5.76 -1.88 -13.53
CA GLU A 110 4.42 -2.30 -13.97
C GLU A 110 3.53 -1.08 -14.27
N PHE A 111 3.51 -0.08 -13.38
CA PHE A 111 2.65 1.10 -13.50
C PHE A 111 3.27 2.22 -14.34
N GLY A 112 4.55 2.12 -14.72
CA GLY A 112 5.27 3.16 -15.45
C GLY A 112 5.36 4.49 -14.67
N MET A 113 5.38 4.43 -13.34
CA MET A 113 5.38 5.59 -12.46
C MET A 113 6.79 6.01 -12.03
N SER A 114 6.93 7.25 -11.58
CA SER A 114 8.14 7.72 -10.88
C SER A 114 7.99 7.51 -9.38
N ILE A 115 9.09 7.16 -8.69
CA ILE A 115 9.11 7.06 -7.22
C ILE A 115 10.20 7.98 -6.65
N ILE A 116 9.85 8.79 -5.66
CA ILE A 116 10.79 9.52 -4.81
C ILE A 116 10.87 8.81 -3.47
N TYR A 117 12.06 8.34 -3.12
CA TYR A 117 12.34 7.77 -1.80
C TYR A 117 12.94 8.82 -0.88
N ILE A 118 12.36 8.96 0.31
CA ILE A 118 12.93 9.72 1.42
C ILE A 118 13.32 8.68 2.48
N THR A 119 14.60 8.62 2.84
CA THR A 119 15.10 7.66 3.83
C THR A 119 16.35 8.20 4.52
N HIS A 120 16.55 7.82 5.77
CA HIS A 120 17.81 8.02 6.49
C HIS A 120 18.76 6.80 6.36
N ASN A 121 18.30 5.69 5.78
CA ASN A 121 19.08 4.46 5.65
C ASN A 121 19.16 4.00 4.18
N LEU A 122 20.15 4.54 3.46
CA LEU A 122 20.44 4.19 2.07
C LEU A 122 21.08 2.80 1.90
N GLY A 123 21.61 2.20 2.97
CA GLY A 123 22.30 0.90 2.91
C GLY A 123 21.39 -0.27 2.51
N VAL A 124 20.07 -0.10 2.64
CA VAL A 124 19.05 -1.09 2.25
C VAL A 124 18.58 -0.87 0.80
N ILE A 125 18.92 0.27 0.17
CA ILE A 125 18.51 0.66 -1.19
C ILE A 125 19.59 0.32 -2.25
N ALA A 126 20.81 -0.02 -1.81
CA ALA A 126 21.96 -0.31 -2.68
C ALA A 126 21.93 -1.68 -3.36
#